data_AF-A0A844FT54-F1
#
_entry.id   AF-A0A844FT54-F1
#
_cell.length_a   1.000
_cell.length_b   1.000
_cell.length_c   1.000
_cell.angle_alpha   90.00
_cell.angle_beta   90.00
_cell.angle_gamma   90.00
#
_symmetry.space_group_name_H-M   'P 1'
#
loop_
_entity.id
_entity.type
_entity.pdbx_description
1 polymer ?
#
loop_
_entity_poly.entity_id
_entity_poly.type
_entity_poly.pdbx_seq_one_letter_code
_entity_poly.pdbx_strand_id
1 'polypeptide(L)' 'MSKKILRKHLADLEKAFDQVAKKADPMDLADIAKCYLEGVGVERDVPKAISYLQKAAKKKETTAISLLG' A
#
# COMPACT_ATOMS: atom_id res chain seq x y z
N MET A 1 -10.90 -14.62 21.22
CA MET A 1 -9.63 -13.92 21.49
C MET A 1 -8.76 -13.72 20.23
N SER A 2 -9.33 -13.76 19.01
CA SER A 2 -8.55 -13.87 17.77
C SER A 2 -8.09 -12.53 17.13
N LYS A 3 -8.65 -11.39 17.55
CA LYS A 3 -8.32 -10.07 16.96
C LYS A 3 -6.96 -9.50 17.39
N LYS A 4 -6.36 -9.99 18.48
CA LYS A 4 -5.12 -9.42 19.06
C LYS A 4 -3.84 -9.94 18.35
N ILE A 5 -3.91 -11.12 17.74
CA ILE A 5 -2.80 -11.74 16.99
C ILE A 5 -2.69 -11.11 15.60
N LEU A 6 -3.82 -10.85 14.93
CA LEU A 6 -3.89 -10.17 13.63
C LEU A 6 -3.31 -8.76 13.66
N ARG A 7 -3.55 -7.98 14.72
CA ARG A 7 -2.99 -6.63 14.87
C ARG A 7 -1.46 -6.59 14.89
N LYS A 8 -0.81 -7.61 15.46
CA LYS A 8 0.66 -7.64 15.57
C LYS A 8 1.30 -7.95 14.21
N HIS A 9 0.68 -8.82 13.42
CA HIS A 9 1.09 -9.07 12.04
C HIS A 9 0.77 -7.91 11.10
N LEU A 10 -0.35 -7.20 11.31
CA LEU A 10 -0.73 -6.05 10.47
C LEU A 10 0.28 -4.90 10.58
N ALA A 11 0.80 -4.62 11.78
CA ALA A 11 1.81 -3.58 11.99
C ALA A 11 3.15 -3.92 11.32
N ASP A 12 3.54 -5.19 11.33
CA ASP A 12 4.75 -5.66 10.64
C ASP A 12 4.58 -5.58 9.13
N LEU A 13 3.39 -5.93 8.65
CA LEU A 13 3.01 -5.85 7.25
C LEU A 13 2.96 -4.41 6.73
N GLU A 14 2.44 -3.47 7.52
CA GLU A 14 2.48 -2.04 7.19
C GLU A 14 3.92 -1.53 7.04
N LYS A 15 4.82 -2.00 7.93
CA LYS A 15 6.24 -1.66 7.86
C LYS A 15 6.92 -2.28 6.64
N ALA A 16 6.53 -3.49 6.26
CA ALA A 16 6.99 -4.13 5.03
C ALA A 16 6.48 -3.36 3.81
N PHE A 17 5.20 -3.00 3.76
CA PHE A 17 4.61 -2.23 2.68
C PHE A 17 5.17 -0.81 2.57
N ASP A 18 5.49 -0.12 3.66
CA ASP A 18 6.10 1.21 3.58
C ASP A 18 7.54 1.17 3.05
N GLN A 19 8.30 0.12 3.40
CA GLN A 19 9.62 -0.12 2.83
C GLN A 19 9.55 -0.45 1.34
N VAL A 20 8.59 -1.29 0.94
CA VAL A 20 8.31 -1.60 -0.46
C VAL A 20 7.88 -0.32 -1.17
N ALA A 21 6.84 0.38 -0.71
CA ALA A 21 6.30 1.64 -1.25
C ALA A 21 7.36 2.71 -1.58
N LYS A 22 8.41 2.83 -0.75
CA LYS A 22 9.52 3.76 -0.99
C LYS A 22 10.26 3.44 -2.29
N LYS A 23 10.54 2.16 -2.55
CA LYS A 23 11.27 1.71 -3.75
C LYS A 23 10.39 1.23 -4.89
N ALA A 24 9.15 0.87 -4.57
CA ALA A 24 8.25 0.17 -5.47
C ALA A 24 7.53 1.13 -6.40
N ASP A 25 7.16 0.63 -7.57
CA ASP A 25 6.54 1.43 -8.60
C ASP A 25 5.11 1.82 -8.20
N PRO A 26 4.53 2.85 -8.84
CA PRO A 26 3.12 3.17 -8.65
C PRO A 26 2.20 1.96 -8.92
N MET A 27 2.65 0.98 -9.71
CA MET A 27 1.94 -0.28 -9.93
C MET A 27 1.86 -1.12 -8.64
N ASP A 28 2.98 -1.33 -7.95
CA ASP A 28 3.02 -2.11 -6.70
C ASP A 28 2.16 -1.49 -5.60
N LEU A 29 2.14 -0.17 -5.52
CA LEU A 29 1.29 0.55 -4.57
C LEU A 29 -0.22 0.31 -4.83
N ALA A 30 -0.60 0.15 -6.10
CA ALA A 30 -1.96 -0.19 -6.48
C ALA A 30 -2.30 -1.66 -6.11
N ASP A 31 -1.36 -2.58 -6.25
CA ASP A 31 -1.52 -3.97 -5.82
C ASP A 31 -1.66 -4.09 -4.29
N ILE A 32 -0.86 -3.35 -3.52
CA ILE A 32 -0.99 -3.27 -2.06
C ILE A 32 -2.39 -2.76 -1.67
N ALA A 33 -2.86 -1.70 -2.33
CA ALA A 33 -4.20 -1.19 -2.11
C ALA A 33 -5.27 -2.23 -2.43
N LYS A 34 -5.09 -3.01 -3.50
CA LYS A 34 -5.99 -4.10 -3.87
C LYS A 34 -6.03 -5.20 -2.80
N CYS A 35 -4.88 -5.57 -2.22
CA CYS A 35 -4.84 -6.49 -1.08
C CYS A 35 -5.68 -5.98 0.10
N TYR A 36 -5.60 -4.69 0.43
CA TYR A 36 -6.42 -4.08 1.48
C TYR A 36 -7.91 -3.96 1.12
N LEU A 37 -8.26 -3.82 -0.18
CA LEU A 37 -9.64 -3.82 -0.64
C LEU A 37 -10.28 -5.21 -0.61
N GLU A 38 -9.52 -6.23 -1.01
CA GLU A 38 -10.00 -7.61 -1.08
C GLU A 38 -9.81 -8.36 0.25
N GLY A 39 -8.96 -7.86 1.15
CA GLY A 39 -8.62 -8.53 2.40
C GLY A 39 -7.75 -9.78 2.18
N VAL A 40 -6.96 -9.80 1.10
CA VAL A 40 -6.09 -10.93 0.75
C VAL A 40 -4.78 -10.81 1.51
N GLY A 41 -4.56 -11.72 2.47
CA GLY A 41 -3.37 -11.71 3.34
C GLY A 41 -3.36 -10.60 4.40
N VAL A 42 -4.34 -9.68 4.36
CA VAL A 42 -4.45 -8.50 5.24
C VAL A 42 -5.89 -8.30 5.67
N GLU A 43 -6.11 -7.63 6.80
CA GLU A 43 -7.47 -7.25 7.17
C GLU A 43 -8.00 -6.19 6.20
N ARG A 44 -9.24 -6.37 5.72
CA ARG A 44 -9.84 -5.47 4.74
C ARG A 44 -9.93 -4.05 5.32
N ASP A 45 -9.25 -3.11 4.69
CA ASP A 45 -9.10 -1.73 5.16
C ASP A 45 -9.18 -0.76 3.97
N VAL A 46 -10.42 -0.43 3.61
CA VAL A 46 -10.74 0.46 2.48
C VAL A 46 -10.09 1.85 2.62
N PRO A 47 -10.19 2.57 3.76
CA PRO A 47 -9.56 3.89 3.86
C PRO A 47 -8.03 3.81 3.71
N LYS A 48 -7.42 2.72 4.19
CA LYS A 48 -5.98 2.49 4.02
C LYS A 48 -5.61 2.16 2.57
N ALA A 49 -6.40 1.35 1.88
CA ALA A 49 -6.23 1.09 0.46
C ALA A 49 -6.26 2.38 -0.38
N ILE A 50 -7.20 3.29 -0.09
CA ILE A 50 -7.31 4.59 -0.76
C ILE A 50 -6.02 5.41 -0.53
N SER A 51 -5.46 5.39 0.69
CA SER A 51 -4.21 6.09 1.00
C SER A 51 -3.03 5.56 0.16
N TYR A 52 -2.94 4.24 -0.04
CA TYR A 52 -1.92 3.64 -0.91
C TYR A 52 -2.14 3.99 -2.40
N LEU A 53 -3.38 3.98 -2.89
CA LEU A 53 -3.72 4.45 -4.24
C LEU A 53 -3.35 5.92 -4.47
N GLN A 54 -3.57 6.78 -3.48
CA GLN A 54 -3.15 8.19 -3.56
C GLN A 54 -1.64 8.33 -3.62
N LYS A 55 -0.89 7.55 -2.84
CA LYS A 55 0.58 7.50 -2.95
C LYS A 55 1.02 7.02 -4.34
N ALA A 56 0.36 6.00 -4.90
CA ALA A 56 0.63 5.50 -6.25
C ALA A 56 0.42 6.59 -7.31
N ALA A 57 -0.72 7.27 -7.27
CA ALA A 57 -1.04 8.34 -8.21
C ALA A 57 -0.02 9.48 -8.14
N LYS A 58 0.36 9.90 -6.93
CA LYS A 58 1.37 10.94 -6.71
C LYS A 58 2.74 10.52 -7.24
N LYS A 59 3.14 9.27 -7.02
CA LYS A 59 4.42 8.75 -7.52
C LYS A 59 4.43 8.69 -9.06
N LYS A 60 3.34 8.21 -9.67
CA LYS A 60 3.16 8.18 -11.13
C LYS A 60 3.25 9.58 -11.75
N GLU A 61 2.58 10.56 -11.14
CA GLU A 61 2.67 11.96 -11.56
C GLU A 61 4.11 12.48 -11.47
N THR A 62 4.81 12.26 -10.34
CA THR A 62 6.21 12.70 -10.20
C THR A 62 7.14 12.01 -11.19
N THR A 63 6.97 10.71 -11.44
CA THR A 63 7.77 9.97 -12.44
C THR A 63 7.49 10.50 -13.85
N ALA A 64 6.23 10.79 -14.18
CA ALA A 64 5.85 11.36 -15.47
C ALA A 64 6.46 12.76 -15.68
N ILE A 65 6.47 13.61 -14.65
CA ILE A 65 7.11 14.93 -14.71
C ILE A 65 8.62 14.78 -14.89
N SER A 66 9.27 13.86 -14.17
CA SER A 66 10.71 13.66 -14.26
C SER A 66 11.19 13.07 -15.59
N LEU A 67 10.30 12.46 -16.39
CA LEU A 67 10.61 11.91 -17.71
C LEU A 67 10.51 12.95 -18.85
N LEU A 68 9.93 14.11 -18.57
CA LEU A 68 9.67 15.17 -19.56
C LEU A 68 10.69 16.34 -19.48
N GLY A 69 11.67 16.26 -18.58
CA GLY A 69 12.71 17.27 -18.35
C GLY A 69 14.07 16.88 -18.89
#